data_AF-A0A8T0DN03-F1
#
_entry.id   AF-A0A8T0DN03-F1
#
_cell.length_a   1.000
_cell.length_b   1.000
_cell.length_c   1.000
_cell.angle_alpha   90.00
_cell.angle_beta   90.00
_cell.angle_gamma   90.00
#
_symmetry.space_group_name_H-M   'P 1'
#
loop_
_entity.id
_entity.type
_entity.pdbx_description
1 polymer ?
#
loop_
_entity_poly.entity_id
_entity_poly.type
_entity_poly.pdbx_seq_one_letter_code
_entity_poly.pdbx_strand_id
1 'polypeptide(L)'
;MEVTNELYIPLVYQNLLNIPAYEFGAYPGLSDIKILQLVRQWRTKTYTGVQLSYYYLLGHYFGPGLVGNVLMKKTNDPEWLRTAEDVIHYWLKTVSLESGYDLIPYHRLWHFPIEQRTITALQTLPCFFPRDELTMKVSDIADEILARSGKRCSHNAARKVNFKGDLFRGINNVEKQFIFFQPVPNKP
;
A
#
# COMPACT_ATOMS: atom_id res chain seq x y z
N MET A 1 -8.64 -15.20 1.66
CA MET A 1 -8.96 -13.88 2.24
C MET A 1 -8.65 -12.87 1.15
N GLU A 2 -9.69 -12.22 0.64
CA GLU A 2 -9.62 -11.27 -0.48
C GLU A 2 -9.33 -9.86 0.09
N VAL A 3 -8.09 -9.39 -0.07
CA VAL A 3 -7.66 -8.05 0.40
C VAL A 3 -7.22 -7.19 -0.78
N THR A 4 -6.69 -7.80 -1.84
CA THR A 4 -6.12 -7.10 -3.00
C THR A 4 -7.15 -6.60 -4.01
N ASN A 5 -8.31 -7.24 -4.12
CA ASN A 5 -9.44 -6.76 -4.93
C ASN A 5 -10.07 -5.48 -4.34
N GLU A 6 -10.13 -5.37 -3.01
CA GLU A 6 -10.66 -4.18 -2.32
C GLU A 6 -9.74 -2.94 -2.47
N LEU A 7 -8.50 -3.10 -2.94
CA LEU A 7 -7.54 -2.00 -3.15
C LEU A 7 -7.99 -1.00 -4.22
N TYR A 8 -8.83 -1.43 -5.16
CA TYR A 8 -9.34 -0.57 -6.21
C TYR A 8 -10.53 0.28 -5.74
N ILE A 9 -11.20 -0.09 -4.64
CA ILE A 9 -12.39 0.62 -4.14
C ILE A 9 -12.07 2.10 -3.83
N PRO A 10 -11.05 2.44 -3.01
CA PRO A 10 -10.77 3.85 -2.73
C PRO A 10 -10.29 4.61 -3.95
N LEU A 11 -9.57 3.95 -4.85
CA LEU A 11 -9.04 4.57 -6.06
C LEU A 11 -10.17 4.91 -7.04
N VAL A 12 -11.18 4.04 -7.19
CA VAL A 12 -12.43 4.33 -7.90
C VAL A 12 -13.21 5.44 -7.20
N TYR A 13 -13.38 5.37 -5.88
CA TYR A 13 -14.16 6.36 -5.13
C TYR A 13 -13.54 7.76 -5.24
N GLN A 14 -12.22 7.88 -5.12
CA GLN A 14 -11.50 9.15 -5.23
C GLN A 14 -11.54 9.71 -6.67
N ASN A 15 -11.25 8.88 -7.68
CA ASN A 15 -11.01 9.38 -9.06
C ASN A 15 -12.27 9.42 -9.92
N LEU A 16 -13.26 8.56 -9.66
CA LEU A 16 -14.51 8.51 -10.43
C LEU A 16 -15.68 9.16 -9.70
N LEU A 17 -15.72 9.07 -8.36
CA LEU A 17 -16.84 9.57 -7.55
C LEU A 17 -16.49 10.84 -6.75
N ASN A 18 -15.23 11.28 -6.77
CA ASN A 18 -14.72 12.41 -5.98
C ASN A 18 -15.01 12.29 -4.47
N ILE A 19 -15.02 11.06 -3.95
CA ILE A 19 -15.20 10.76 -2.52
C ILE A 19 -13.82 10.65 -1.85
N PRO A 20 -13.57 11.34 -0.72
CA PRO A 20 -12.25 11.38 -0.07
C PRO A 20 -11.92 10.06 0.64
N ALA A 21 -11.63 9.01 -0.11
CA ALA A 21 -11.49 7.65 0.42
C ALA A 21 -10.17 7.39 1.17
N TYR A 22 -9.22 8.33 1.10
CA TYR A 22 -7.90 8.24 1.75
C TYR A 22 -7.75 9.17 2.96
N GLU A 23 -8.76 9.92 3.35
CA GLU A 23 -8.70 10.82 4.51
C GLU A 23 -8.99 10.07 5.82
N PHE A 24 -8.44 10.56 6.94
CA PHE A 24 -8.77 10.04 8.27
C PHE A 24 -10.25 10.30 8.58
N GLY A 25 -10.95 9.31 9.13
CA GLY A 25 -12.37 9.39 9.44
C GLY A 25 -13.30 9.11 8.24
N ALA A 26 -12.77 8.98 7.01
CA ALA A 26 -13.59 8.75 5.83
C ALA A 26 -13.98 7.26 5.65
N TYR A 27 -15.22 7.00 5.20
CA TYR A 27 -15.70 5.69 4.75
C TYR A 27 -15.71 5.64 3.21
N PRO A 28 -15.35 4.51 2.55
CA PRO A 28 -14.99 3.19 3.07
C PRO A 28 -13.51 3.04 3.51
N GLY A 29 -12.84 4.16 3.78
CA GLY A 29 -11.42 4.27 4.13
C GLY A 29 -11.08 4.02 5.61
N LEU A 30 -10.40 5.00 6.21
CA LEU A 30 -9.85 4.97 7.58
C LEU A 30 -10.86 5.49 8.60
N SER A 31 -12.02 4.83 8.75
CA SER A 31 -12.99 5.20 9.79
C SER A 31 -12.43 5.06 11.21
N ASP A 32 -13.05 5.73 12.18
CA ASP A 32 -12.57 5.75 13.58
C ASP A 32 -12.42 4.35 14.20
N ILE A 33 -13.36 3.45 13.91
CA ILE A 33 -13.30 2.06 14.37
C ILE A 33 -12.07 1.35 13.79
N LYS A 34 -11.78 1.59 12.50
CA LYS A 34 -10.59 1.02 11.83
C LYS A 34 -9.31 1.60 12.39
N ILE A 35 -9.28 2.89 12.73
CA ILE A 35 -8.15 3.54 13.40
C ILE A 35 -7.87 2.89 14.76
N LEU A 36 -8.89 2.65 15.59
CA LEU A 36 -8.72 2.00 16.90
C LEU A 36 -8.19 0.56 16.77
N GLN A 37 -8.70 -0.20 15.79
CA GLN A 37 -8.21 -1.54 15.49
C GLN A 37 -6.74 -1.53 15.05
N LEU A 38 -6.37 -0.56 14.20
CA LEU A 38 -5.00 -0.39 13.73
C LEU A 38 -4.03 -0.08 14.86
N VAL A 39 -4.37 0.85 15.76
CA VAL A 39 -3.55 1.17 16.94
C VAL A 39 -3.33 -0.06 17.81
N ARG A 40 -4.39 -0.87 18.04
CA ARG A 40 -4.27 -2.13 18.78
C ARG A 40 -3.35 -3.12 18.07
N GLN A 41 -3.46 -3.24 16.75
CA GLN A 41 -2.59 -4.11 15.95
C GLN A 41 -1.13 -3.70 16.07
N TRP A 42 -0.80 -2.41 15.94
CA TRP A 42 0.59 -1.97 16.08
C TRP A 42 1.17 -2.26 17.47
N ARG A 43 0.36 -2.25 18.52
CA ARG A 43 0.80 -2.57 19.87
C ARG A 43 1.07 -4.07 20.11
N THR A 44 0.63 -4.98 19.23
CA THR A 44 0.96 -6.41 19.38
C THR A 44 2.42 -6.73 19.07
N LYS A 45 3.16 -5.81 18.42
CA LYS A 45 4.56 -5.99 18.01
C LYS A 45 4.83 -7.28 17.21
N THR A 46 3.81 -7.79 16.52
CA THR A 46 3.86 -9.08 15.83
C THR A 46 3.40 -8.92 14.39
N TYR A 47 4.15 -9.52 13.47
CA TYR A 47 3.74 -9.60 12.07
C TYR A 47 2.64 -10.64 11.89
N THR A 48 1.49 -10.20 11.38
CA THR A 48 0.37 -11.08 11.02
C THR A 48 -0.07 -10.87 9.56
N GLY A 49 0.77 -10.22 8.76
CA GLY A 49 0.40 -9.67 7.45
C GLY A 49 -0.12 -8.23 7.55
N VAL A 50 -0.49 -7.67 6.40
CA VAL A 50 -1.06 -6.32 6.30
C VAL A 50 -2.53 -6.36 5.95
N GLN A 51 -3.29 -5.45 6.55
CA GLN A 51 -4.71 -5.26 6.28
C GLN A 51 -4.90 -4.14 5.26
N LEU A 52 -6.14 -3.97 4.78
CA LEU A 52 -6.48 -2.94 3.81
C LEU A 52 -6.06 -1.51 4.23
N SER A 53 -6.11 -1.22 5.54
CA SER A 53 -5.67 0.05 6.14
C SER A 53 -4.21 0.41 5.82
N TYR A 54 -3.33 -0.59 5.63
CA TYR A 54 -1.94 -0.36 5.21
C TYR A 54 -1.84 0.34 3.87
N TYR A 55 -2.63 -0.13 2.91
CA TYR A 55 -2.64 0.40 1.56
C TYR A 55 -3.34 1.76 1.51
N TYR A 56 -4.38 1.96 2.34
CA TYR A 56 -5.03 3.26 2.48
C TYR A 56 -4.07 4.30 3.02
N LEU A 57 -3.27 3.96 4.03
CA LEU A 57 -2.26 4.87 4.57
C LEU A 57 -1.15 5.17 3.56
N LEU A 58 -0.70 4.18 2.79
CA LEU A 58 0.22 4.44 1.67
C LEU A 58 -0.39 5.43 0.65
N GLY A 59 -1.66 5.24 0.30
CA GLY A 59 -2.39 6.15 -0.58
C GLY A 59 -2.60 7.55 0.03
N HIS A 60 -2.85 7.63 1.33
CA HIS A 60 -2.97 8.90 2.07
C HIS A 60 -1.64 9.69 2.02
N TYR A 61 -0.53 9.04 2.40
CA TYR A 61 0.77 9.72 2.48
C TYR A 61 1.36 10.02 1.11
N PHE A 62 1.26 9.10 0.16
CA PHE A 62 1.98 9.20 -1.11
C PHE A 62 1.07 9.33 -2.31
N GLY A 63 -0.24 9.43 -2.15
CA GLY A 63 -1.18 9.51 -3.25
C GLY A 63 -1.64 8.13 -3.76
N PRO A 64 -2.82 8.08 -4.41
CA PRO A 64 -3.48 6.83 -4.79
C PRO A 64 -2.70 6.00 -5.81
N GLY A 65 -1.78 6.63 -6.55
CA GLY A 65 -0.99 5.96 -7.58
C GLY A 65 0.06 5.01 -7.03
N LEU A 66 0.52 5.18 -5.79
CA LEU A 66 1.65 4.41 -5.25
C LEU A 66 1.41 2.90 -5.33
N VAL A 67 0.34 2.43 -4.69
CA VAL A 67 0.02 1.00 -4.62
C VAL A 67 -0.31 0.46 -6.03
N GLY A 68 -1.13 1.19 -6.79
CA GLY A 68 -1.55 0.77 -8.12
C GLY A 68 -0.37 0.61 -9.09
N ASN A 69 0.56 1.56 -9.11
CA ASN A 69 1.73 1.50 -9.98
C ASN A 69 2.66 0.33 -9.63
N VAL A 70 2.83 0.03 -8.33
CA VAL A 70 3.65 -1.10 -7.86
C VAL A 70 3.03 -2.43 -8.26
N LEU A 71 1.71 -2.58 -8.12
CA LEU A 71 0.99 -3.79 -8.55
C LEU A 71 1.09 -3.99 -10.06
N MET A 72 0.82 -2.95 -10.85
CA MET A 72 0.98 -2.99 -12.31
C MET A 72 2.41 -3.38 -12.71
N LYS A 73 3.41 -2.82 -12.03
CA LYS A 73 4.81 -3.18 -12.26
C LYS A 73 5.05 -4.67 -12.02
N LYS A 74 4.54 -5.23 -10.90
CA LYS A 74 4.71 -6.65 -10.61
C LYS A 74 3.98 -7.57 -11.61
N THR A 75 2.81 -7.16 -12.11
CA THR A 75 2.07 -7.91 -13.14
C THR A 75 2.86 -8.02 -14.45
N ASN A 76 3.61 -6.97 -14.80
CA ASN A 76 4.47 -6.96 -15.99
C ASN A 76 5.87 -7.56 -15.75
N ASP A 77 6.18 -7.89 -14.50
CA ASP A 77 7.49 -8.42 -14.10
C ASP A 77 7.48 -9.95 -14.15
N PRO A 78 8.26 -10.58 -15.05
CA PRO A 78 8.28 -12.03 -15.21
C PRO A 78 8.97 -12.75 -14.04
N GLU A 79 9.65 -12.03 -13.14
CA GLU A 79 10.31 -12.64 -11.98
C GLU A 79 9.27 -13.31 -11.05
N TRP A 80 9.51 -14.60 -10.78
CA TRP A 80 8.72 -15.39 -9.86
C TRP A 80 9.27 -15.28 -8.44
N LEU A 81 8.44 -14.76 -7.52
CA LEU A 81 8.73 -14.68 -6.10
C LEU A 81 8.28 -15.98 -5.42
N ARG A 82 9.24 -16.79 -4.97
CA ARG A 82 8.99 -18.18 -4.52
C ARG A 82 8.76 -18.30 -3.01
N THR A 83 9.24 -17.32 -2.25
CA THR A 83 9.20 -17.33 -0.78
C THR A 83 8.46 -16.11 -0.25
N ALA A 84 7.98 -16.18 1.00
CA ALA A 84 7.32 -15.05 1.64
C ALA A 84 8.31 -13.87 1.83
N GLU A 85 9.56 -14.19 2.11
CA GLU A 85 10.67 -13.27 2.28
C GLU A 85 10.94 -12.50 0.97
N ASP A 86 10.94 -13.18 -0.17
CA ASP A 86 11.11 -12.54 -1.49
C ASP A 86 9.93 -11.63 -1.83
N VAL A 87 8.69 -12.04 -1.49
CA VAL A 87 7.50 -11.20 -1.66
C VAL A 87 7.60 -9.93 -0.82
N ILE A 88 8.01 -10.06 0.45
CA ILE A 88 8.18 -8.92 1.36
C ILE A 88 9.31 -8.03 0.86
N HIS A 89 10.49 -8.58 0.53
CA HIS A 89 11.61 -7.82 -0.01
C HIS A 89 11.20 -7.02 -1.24
N TYR A 90 10.58 -7.69 -2.22
CA TYR A 90 10.12 -7.06 -3.46
C TYR A 90 9.14 -5.91 -3.18
N TRP A 91 8.14 -6.17 -2.35
CA TRP A 91 7.10 -5.18 -2.03
C TRP A 91 7.70 -3.94 -1.36
N LEU A 92 8.42 -4.12 -0.25
CA LEU A 92 8.98 -3.01 0.52
C LEU A 92 9.97 -2.19 -0.31
N LYS A 93 10.80 -2.87 -1.11
CA LYS A 93 11.74 -2.22 -2.05
C LYS A 93 10.98 -1.39 -3.09
N THR A 94 10.00 -1.98 -3.75
CA THR A 94 9.33 -1.35 -4.90
C THR A 94 8.43 -0.20 -4.48
N VAL A 95 7.71 -0.31 -3.36
CA VAL A 95 6.93 0.79 -2.79
C VAL A 95 7.85 1.95 -2.38
N SER A 96 8.98 1.65 -1.74
CA SER A 96 9.95 2.68 -1.35
C SER A 96 10.51 3.41 -2.57
N LEU A 97 10.94 2.67 -3.61
CA LEU A 97 11.45 3.26 -4.85
C LEU A 97 10.39 4.11 -5.58
N GLU A 98 9.14 3.63 -5.68
CA GLU A 98 8.06 4.37 -6.35
C GLU A 98 7.67 5.64 -5.57
N SER A 99 7.70 5.59 -4.23
CA SER A 99 7.48 6.77 -3.37
C SER A 99 8.64 7.78 -3.43
N GLY A 100 9.85 7.30 -3.71
CA GLY A 100 11.09 8.07 -3.64
C GLY A 100 11.66 8.22 -2.22
N TYR A 101 11.15 7.48 -1.24
CA TYR A 101 11.59 7.51 0.15
C TYR A 101 11.98 6.13 0.66
N ASP A 102 12.90 6.09 1.61
CA ASP A 102 13.14 4.92 2.45
C ASP A 102 11.98 4.80 3.45
N LEU A 103 11.11 3.81 3.20
CA LEU A 103 9.94 3.51 4.03
C LEU A 103 10.21 2.40 5.05
N ILE A 104 11.46 1.96 5.26
CA ILE A 104 11.78 0.94 6.26
C ILE A 104 11.22 1.30 7.63
N PRO A 105 11.38 2.54 8.15
CA PRO A 105 10.78 2.91 9.43
C PRO A 105 9.26 2.80 9.42
N TYR A 106 8.59 3.29 8.37
CA TYR A 106 7.14 3.14 8.25
C TYR A 106 6.73 1.67 8.26
N HIS A 107 7.42 0.80 7.53
CA HIS A 107 7.12 -0.62 7.47
C HIS A 107 7.40 -1.37 8.79
N ARG A 108 8.33 -0.88 9.62
CA ARG A 108 8.53 -1.41 10.98
C ARG A 108 7.33 -1.21 11.88
N LEU A 109 6.50 -0.18 11.63
CA LEU A 109 5.25 0.02 12.38
C LEU A 109 4.27 -1.14 12.16
N TRP A 110 4.34 -1.78 10.98
CA TRP A 110 3.56 -2.95 10.58
C TRP A 110 4.27 -4.27 10.90
N HIS A 111 5.39 -4.21 11.62
CA HIS A 111 6.18 -5.36 12.08
C HIS A 111 6.66 -6.29 10.98
N PHE A 112 6.79 -5.81 9.73
CA PHE A 112 7.33 -6.65 8.65
C PHE A 112 8.64 -7.35 9.06
N PRO A 113 8.86 -8.62 8.68
CA PRO A 113 10.15 -9.29 8.83
C PRO A 113 11.13 -8.74 7.78
N ILE A 114 11.70 -7.57 8.07
CA ILE A 114 12.57 -6.83 7.13
C ILE A 114 13.98 -7.43 7.17
N GLU A 115 14.41 -8.00 6.05
CA GLU A 115 15.77 -8.50 5.88
C GLU A 115 16.78 -7.38 5.60
N GLN A 116 18.05 -7.64 5.93
CA GLN A 116 19.15 -6.70 5.70
C GLN A 116 19.28 -6.29 4.22
N ARG A 117 19.02 -7.21 3.28
CA ARG A 117 19.03 -6.91 1.84
C ARG A 117 18.06 -5.78 1.45
N THR A 118 16.91 -5.70 2.11
CA THR A 118 15.92 -4.64 1.87
C THR A 118 16.40 -3.30 2.41
N ILE A 119 17.00 -3.31 3.61
CA ILE A 119 17.56 -2.11 4.24
C ILE A 119 18.68 -1.54 3.37
N THR A 120 19.62 -2.38 2.94
CA THR A 120 20.74 -1.97 2.08
C THR A 120 20.26 -1.42 0.74
N ALA A 121 19.23 -2.01 0.14
CA ALA A 121 18.68 -1.55 -1.14
C ALA A 121 18.07 -0.14 -1.09
N LEU A 122 17.65 0.32 0.09
CA LEU A 122 16.94 1.58 0.29
C LEU A 122 17.76 2.62 1.05
N GLN A 123 18.97 2.28 1.48
CA GLN A 123 19.76 3.09 2.39
C GLN A 123 20.06 4.50 1.86
N THR A 124 20.13 4.67 0.54
CA THR A 124 20.44 5.93 -0.14
C THR A 124 19.22 6.86 -0.30
N LEU A 125 18.00 6.34 -0.13
CA LEU A 125 16.79 7.15 -0.22
C LEU A 125 16.61 8.01 1.05
N PRO A 126 15.98 9.19 0.92
CA PRO A 126 15.61 10.01 2.07
C PRO A 126 14.62 9.24 2.95
N CYS A 127 14.82 9.26 4.27
CA CYS A 127 13.93 8.57 5.20
C CYS A 127 12.56 9.25 5.27
N PHE A 128 11.50 8.45 5.37
CA PHE A 128 10.17 8.93 5.72
C PHE A 128 9.55 8.14 6.87
N PHE A 129 8.90 8.86 7.79
CA PHE A 129 8.04 8.28 8.81
C PHE A 129 7.00 9.33 9.23
N PRO A 130 5.69 9.04 9.12
CA PRO A 130 4.67 10.03 9.45
C PRO A 130 4.66 10.33 10.95
N ARG A 131 4.45 11.61 11.30
CA ARG A 131 4.19 12.07 12.67
C ARG A 131 2.92 12.91 12.67
N ASP A 132 1.80 12.21 12.65
CA ASP A 132 0.44 12.72 12.55
C ASP A 132 -0.41 12.23 13.73
N GLU A 133 -1.69 12.60 13.74
CA GLU A 133 -2.61 12.23 14.82
C GLU A 133 -2.65 10.72 15.07
N LEU A 134 -2.53 9.90 14.02
CA LEU A 134 -2.61 8.45 14.11
C LEU A 134 -1.35 7.85 14.76
N THR A 135 -0.18 8.21 14.25
CA THR A 135 1.11 7.72 14.79
C THR A 135 1.39 8.25 16.19
N MET A 136 0.87 9.43 16.54
CA MET A 136 0.95 9.97 17.90
C MET A 136 0.17 9.14 18.93
N LYS A 137 -0.82 8.32 18.53
CA LYS A 137 -1.51 7.37 19.45
C LYS A 137 -0.59 6.19 19.85
N VAL A 138 0.54 6.02 19.16
CA VAL A 138 1.59 5.01 19.44
C VAL A 138 2.98 5.65 19.46
N SER A 139 3.10 6.85 20.05
CA SER A 139 4.34 7.62 20.09
C SER A 139 5.53 6.83 20.66
N ASP A 140 5.30 5.99 21.67
CA ASP A 140 6.28 5.09 22.25
C ASP A 140 6.92 4.14 21.21
N ILE A 141 6.09 3.56 20.34
CA ILE A 141 6.53 2.67 19.26
C ILE A 141 7.18 3.47 18.12
N ALA A 142 6.60 4.62 17.78
CA ALA A 142 7.13 5.50 16.74
C ALA A 142 8.55 5.99 17.08
N ASP A 143 8.77 6.42 18.31
CA ASP A 143 10.07 6.91 18.79
C ASP A 143 11.11 5.79 18.82
N GLU A 144 10.71 4.58 19.25
CA GLU A 144 11.56 3.39 19.18
C GLU A 144 11.99 3.08 17.74
N ILE A 145 11.06 3.11 16.78
CA ILE A 145 11.33 2.87 15.36
C ILE A 145 12.29 3.93 14.80
N LEU A 146 12.02 5.21 15.08
CA LEU A 146 12.82 6.34 14.62
C LEU A 146 14.24 6.28 15.19
N ALA A 147 14.39 6.02 16.49
CA ALA A 147 15.70 5.86 17.13
C ALA A 147 16.50 4.73 16.48
N ARG A 148 15.88 3.57 16.23
CA ARG A 148 16.51 2.43 15.55
C ARG A 148 16.85 2.68 14.07
N SER A 149 16.24 3.69 13.45
CA SER A 149 16.56 4.02 12.04
C SER A 149 17.89 4.76 11.92
N GLY A 150 18.27 5.54 12.95
CA GLY A 150 19.45 6.40 12.92
C GLY A 150 19.38 7.55 11.90
N LYS A 151 18.26 7.72 11.19
CA LYS A 151 18.07 8.71 10.13
C LYS A 151 17.17 9.86 10.59
N ARG A 152 17.40 11.05 10.05
CA ARG A 152 16.43 12.15 10.13
C ARG A 152 15.35 11.91 9.08
N CYS A 153 14.16 11.50 9.52
CA CYS A 153 13.06 11.17 8.64
C CYS A 153 12.16 12.38 8.38
N SER A 154 11.73 12.54 7.13
CA SER A 154 10.66 13.48 6.82
C SER A 154 9.34 12.96 7.37
N HIS A 155 8.52 13.87 7.90
CA HIS A 155 7.18 13.56 8.40
C HIS A 155 6.07 13.86 7.40
N ASN A 156 6.39 14.66 6.38
CA ASN A 156 5.48 15.02 5.31
C ASN A 156 6.08 14.59 3.97
N ALA A 157 5.30 13.85 3.19
CA ALA A 157 5.70 13.46 1.84
C ALA A 157 5.43 14.63 0.89
N ALA A 158 6.49 15.34 0.49
CA ALA A 158 6.37 16.46 -0.46
C ALA A 158 5.95 16.01 -1.87
N ARG A 159 6.19 14.73 -2.19
CA ARG A 159 5.88 14.13 -3.49
C ARG A 159 4.68 13.20 -3.35
N LYS A 160 3.65 13.45 -4.15
CA LYS A 160 2.57 12.50 -4.38
C LYS A 160 2.82 11.75 -5.69
N VAL A 161 2.47 10.47 -5.70
CA VAL A 161 2.55 9.53 -6.80
C VAL A 161 1.19 9.50 -7.47
N ASN A 162 1.15 10.00 -8.69
CA ASN A 162 -0.01 9.88 -9.55
C ASN A 162 -0.08 8.46 -10.13
N PHE A 163 -1.30 7.97 -10.30
CA PHE A 163 -1.51 6.67 -10.94
C PHE A 163 -1.15 6.77 -12.43
N LYS A 164 -0.36 5.82 -12.93
CA LYS A 164 0.17 5.80 -14.30
C LYS A 164 -0.68 4.98 -15.26
N GLY A 165 -1.62 4.19 -14.75
CA GLY A 165 -2.55 3.42 -15.59
C GLY A 165 -3.72 4.26 -16.08
N ASP A 166 -4.49 3.69 -17.00
CA ASP A 166 -5.71 4.31 -17.52
C ASP A 166 -6.92 3.83 -16.69
N LEU A 167 -7.37 4.66 -15.76
CA LEU A 167 -8.56 4.40 -14.92
C LEU A 167 -9.87 4.50 -15.68
N PHE A 168 -9.86 5.13 -16.86
CA PHE A 168 -11.05 5.30 -17.70
C PHE A 168 -11.15 4.21 -18.78
N ARG A 169 -10.14 3.35 -18.89
CA ARG A 169 -10.15 2.20 -19.78
C ARG A 169 -11.35 1.30 -19.46
N GLY A 170 -12.28 1.18 -20.41
CA GLY A 170 -13.50 0.37 -20.28
C GLY A 170 -14.75 1.12 -19.81
N ILE A 171 -14.64 2.37 -19.34
CA ILE A 171 -15.83 3.19 -18.99
C ILE A 171 -16.57 3.62 -20.25
N ASN A 172 -15.81 3.99 -21.29
CA ASN A 172 -16.36 4.35 -22.61
C ASN A 172 -16.03 3.32 -23.70
N ASN A 173 -15.23 2.30 -23.39
CA ASN A 173 -14.90 1.22 -24.31
C ASN A 173 -15.78 0.01 -23.99
N VAL A 174 -16.87 -0.14 -24.74
CA VAL A 174 -17.59 -1.41 -24.84
C VAL A 174 -16.72 -2.35 -25.69
N GLU A 175 -15.72 -2.98 -25.09
CA GLU A 175 -15.13 -4.18 -25.70
C GLU A 175 -16.22 -5.25 -25.79
N LYS A 176 -16.13 -6.16 -26.77
CA LYS A 176 -17.12 -7.22 -26.99
C LYS A 176 -17.41 -7.90 -25.66
N GLN A 177 -18.57 -7.65 -25.10
CA GLN A 177 -18.96 -8.21 -23.83
C GLN A 177 -18.96 -9.74 -24.01
N PHE A 178 -18.16 -10.47 -23.23
CA PHE A 178 -18.16 -11.93 -23.22
C PHE A 178 -19.45 -12.48 -22.57
N ILE A 179 -20.63 -12.05 -23.03
CA ILE A 179 -21.95 -12.46 -22.49
C ILE A 179 -22.54 -13.64 -23.28
N PHE A 180 -21.74 -14.34 -24.07
CA PHE A 180 -22.18 -15.58 -24.69
C PHE A 180 -21.07 -16.62 -24.63
N PHE A 181 -20.94 -17.28 -23.48
CA PHE A 181 -20.56 -18.69 -23.54
C PHE A 181 -21.72 -19.40 -24.24
N GLN A 182 -21.59 -19.65 -25.55
CA GLN A 182 -22.43 -20.69 -26.14
C GLN A 182 -22.09 -22.00 -25.41
N PRO A 183 -23.09 -22.79 -24.97
CA PRO A 183 -22.81 -24.12 -24.48
C PRO A 183 -22.08 -24.88 -25.57
N VAL A 184 -20.97 -25.54 -25.20
CA VAL A 184 -20.23 -26.44 -26.09
C VAL A 184 -21.27 -27.39 -26.71
N PRO A 185 -21.40 -27.48 -28.05
CA PRO A 185 -22.26 -28.49 -28.64
C PRO A 185 -21.71 -29.85 -28.23
N ASN A 186 -22.53 -30.66 -27.57
CA ASN A 186 -22.24 -32.09 -27.44
C ASN A 186 -21.99 -32.61 -28.85
N LYS A 187 -20.77 -33.08 -29.12
CA LYS A 187 -20.51 -33.83 -30.35
C LYS A 187 -21.17 -35.21 -30.24
N PRO A 188 -21.74 -35.71 -31.35
CA PRO A 188 -22.34 -37.04 -31.41
C PRO A 188 -21.33 -38.16 -31.19
#